data_AF-K6XWJ9-F1
#
_entry.id   AF-K6XWJ9-F1
#
_cell.length_a   1.000
_cell.length_b   1.000
_cell.length_c   1.000
_cell.angle_alpha   90.00
_cell.angle_beta   90.00
_cell.angle_gamma   90.00
#
_symmetry.space_group_name_H-M   'P 1'
#
loop_
_entity.id
_entity.type
_entity.pdbx_description
1 polymer ?
#
loop_
_entity_poly.entity_id
_entity_poly.type
_entity_poly.pdbx_seq_one_letter_code
_entity_poly.pdbx_strand_id
1 'polypeptide(L)'
;MLVTVSLLLVIASLVTVHTGRVKSLEHKILLNSQNQALSSAAAQGGLAHGMSLMQSDVTWQGDERSITFSNNARAIVSAQFNPLQRNGLNTHWASIESAGLSADGQSQHQVSEQVLRYPFLHIIPPVPLISAVDIPTDLHFVLGANPNAGGNGVPVSIWTDKTLSAIDVNSRTCALQVFDENRCAFDMYSNNANLGIDTLQEHEGFPTDALEYLFNIPAPDWHILKSEVSLIATNCEPLTIVDTRIIWVQGECRLEIGQQIGSIDTPVMLILADSALLMPGDSQIFGLVIYLSTQSPPTEQRIAMAASAQLNGALVLLAPVDAALSQLAVRYHYEVLTQLHQGADMQRIGKVSGSWRDF
;
A
#
# COMPACT_ATOMS: atom_id res chain seq x y z
N MET A 1 -48.64 6.53 -74.66
CA MET A 1 -48.21 7.69 -73.84
C MET A 1 -48.70 7.58 -72.40
N LEU A 2 -49.99 7.40 -72.10
CA LEU A 2 -50.47 7.30 -70.71
C LEU A 2 -49.89 6.07 -69.95
N VAL A 3 -49.90 4.89 -70.59
CA VAL A 3 -49.42 3.62 -70.00
C VAL A 3 -47.93 3.67 -69.65
N THR A 4 -47.11 4.29 -70.49
CA THR A 4 -45.67 4.44 -70.27
C THR A 4 -45.36 5.40 -69.12
N VAL A 5 -46.13 6.49 -69.00
CA VAL A 5 -45.99 7.46 -67.90
C VAL A 5 -46.46 6.86 -66.57
N SER A 6 -47.57 6.13 -66.56
CA SER A 6 -48.04 5.43 -65.35
C SER A 6 -47.06 4.34 -64.90
N LEU A 7 -46.48 3.58 -65.84
CA LEU A 7 -45.48 2.56 -65.51
C LEU A 7 -44.21 3.18 -64.91
N LEU A 8 -43.73 4.30 -65.45
CA LEU A 8 -42.60 5.04 -64.91
C LEU A 8 -42.86 5.57 -63.49
N LEU A 9 -44.08 6.06 -63.22
CA LEU A 9 -44.48 6.51 -61.88
C LEU A 9 -44.55 5.36 -60.86
N VAL A 10 -45.06 4.20 -61.28
CA VAL A 10 -45.09 2.99 -60.44
C VAL A 10 -43.67 2.51 -60.15
N ILE A 11 -42.77 2.48 -61.14
CA ILE A 11 -41.36 2.11 -60.94
C ILE A 11 -40.66 3.12 -60.02
N ALA A 12 -40.85 4.42 -60.24
CA ALA A 12 -40.23 5.46 -59.41
C ALA A 12 -40.69 5.40 -57.94
N SER A 13 -41.99 5.15 -57.71
CA SER A 13 -42.53 4.97 -56.36
C SER A 13 -42.06 3.67 -55.69
N LEU A 14 -41.93 2.57 -56.44
CA LEU A 14 -41.32 1.34 -55.95
C LEU A 14 -39.86 1.54 -55.52
N VAL A 15 -39.08 2.24 -56.34
CA VAL A 15 -37.67 2.54 -56.02
C VAL A 15 -37.57 3.40 -54.77
N THR A 16 -38.37 4.48 -54.63
CA THR A 16 -38.31 5.34 -53.44
C THR A 16 -38.75 4.60 -52.16
N VAL A 17 -39.78 3.76 -52.23
CA VAL A 17 -40.19 2.90 -51.11
C VAL A 17 -39.08 1.93 -50.73
N HIS A 18 -38.42 1.33 -51.72
CA HIS A 18 -37.33 0.39 -51.48
C HIS A 18 -36.11 1.08 -50.85
N THR A 19 -35.70 2.24 -51.35
CA THR A 19 -34.60 3.01 -50.77
C THR A 19 -34.95 3.49 -49.36
N GLY A 20 -36.19 3.91 -49.12
CA GLY A 20 -36.66 4.30 -47.78
C GLY A 20 -36.58 3.14 -46.78
N ARG A 21 -36.96 1.93 -47.20
CA ARG A 21 -36.83 0.71 -46.38
C ARG A 21 -35.37 0.38 -46.07
N VAL A 22 -34.48 0.44 -47.06
CA VAL A 22 -33.05 0.14 -46.88
C VAL A 22 -32.42 1.14 -45.91
N LYS A 23 -32.61 2.45 -46.13
CA LYS A 23 -32.08 3.48 -45.22
C LYS A 23 -32.63 3.37 -43.79
N SER A 24 -33.90 3.00 -43.64
CA SER A 24 -34.48 2.77 -42.31
C SER A 24 -33.83 1.59 -41.60
N LEU A 25 -33.52 0.50 -42.32
CA LEU A 25 -32.80 -0.65 -41.77
C LEU A 25 -31.36 -0.28 -41.40
N GLU A 26 -30.63 0.42 -42.27
CA GLU A 26 -29.28 0.91 -41.99
C GLU A 26 -29.24 1.80 -40.74
N HIS A 27 -30.20 2.74 -40.62
CA HIS A 27 -30.28 3.62 -39.46
C HIS A 27 -30.54 2.83 -38.17
N LYS A 28 -31.43 1.82 -38.20
CA LYS A 28 -31.67 0.95 -37.04
C LYS A 28 -30.44 0.14 -36.65
N ILE A 29 -29.72 -0.42 -37.62
CA ILE A 29 -28.49 -1.17 -37.37
C ILE A 29 -27.44 -0.25 -36.74
N LEU A 30 -27.29 0.96 -37.27
CA LEU A 30 -26.35 1.95 -36.74
C LEU A 30 -26.69 2.34 -35.29
N LEU A 31 -27.95 2.65 -35.01
CA LEU A 31 -28.41 2.97 -33.65
C LEU A 31 -28.18 1.82 -32.67
N ASN A 32 -28.50 0.59 -33.07
CA ASN A 32 -28.28 -0.58 -32.23
C ASN A 32 -26.80 -0.81 -31.95
N SER A 33 -25.94 -0.66 -32.97
CA SER A 33 -24.47 -0.76 -32.81
C SER A 33 -23.93 0.33 -31.88
N GLN A 34 -24.41 1.56 -32.02
CA GLN A 34 -24.04 2.66 -31.13
C GLN A 34 -24.50 2.41 -29.69
N ASN A 35 -25.74 1.96 -29.50
CA ASN A 35 -26.29 1.63 -28.18
C ASN A 35 -25.53 0.48 -27.51
N GLN A 36 -25.11 -0.53 -28.28
CA GLN A 36 -24.27 -1.63 -27.79
C GLN A 36 -22.89 -1.15 -27.37
N ALA A 37 -22.25 -0.27 -28.15
CA ALA A 37 -20.98 0.32 -27.77
C ALA A 37 -21.10 1.19 -26.50
N LEU A 38 -22.19 1.95 -26.37
CA LEU A 38 -22.47 2.78 -25.20
C LEU A 38 -22.72 1.96 -23.94
N SER A 39 -23.54 0.91 -24.02
CA SER A 39 -23.80 0.02 -22.88
C SER A 39 -22.54 -0.73 -22.47
N SER A 40 -21.70 -1.17 -23.42
CA SER A 40 -20.43 -1.81 -23.12
C SER A 40 -19.43 -0.88 -22.43
N ALA A 41 -19.26 0.34 -22.95
CA ALA A 41 -18.42 1.35 -22.31
C ALA A 41 -18.94 1.72 -20.91
N ALA A 42 -20.27 1.82 -20.74
CA ALA A 42 -20.88 2.08 -19.44
C ALA A 42 -20.62 0.92 -18.46
N ALA A 43 -20.72 -0.33 -18.90
CA ALA A 43 -20.45 -1.51 -18.09
C ALA A 43 -18.98 -1.52 -17.61
N GLN A 44 -18.02 -1.25 -18.50
CA GLN A 44 -16.60 -1.13 -18.13
C GLN A 44 -16.34 0.04 -17.17
N GLY A 45 -16.99 1.19 -17.39
CA GLY A 45 -16.90 2.33 -16.47
C GLY A 45 -17.46 2.01 -15.08
N GLY A 46 -18.58 1.27 -15.01
CA GLY A 46 -19.16 0.81 -13.75
C GLY A 46 -18.27 -0.19 -13.03
N LEU A 47 -17.61 -1.09 -13.77
CA LEU A 47 -16.64 -2.04 -13.20
C LEU A 47 -15.45 -1.31 -12.56
N ALA A 48 -14.88 -0.33 -13.28
CA ALA A 48 -13.80 0.52 -12.76
C ALA A 48 -14.24 1.32 -11.52
N HIS A 49 -15.48 1.81 -11.51
CA HIS A 49 -16.03 2.48 -10.33
C HIS A 49 -16.18 1.53 -9.13
N GLY A 50 -16.67 0.30 -9.34
CA GLY A 50 -16.76 -0.72 -8.30
C GLY A 50 -15.39 -1.05 -7.70
N MET A 51 -14.35 -1.15 -8.53
CA MET A 51 -12.97 -1.33 -8.06
C MET A 51 -12.53 -0.15 -7.19
N SER A 52 -12.80 1.08 -7.63
CA SER A 52 -12.48 2.28 -6.85
C SER A 52 -13.22 2.33 -5.51
N LEU A 53 -14.48 1.90 -5.46
CA LEU A 53 -15.26 1.78 -4.22
C LEU A 53 -14.62 0.77 -3.27
N MET A 54 -14.24 -0.42 -3.75
CA MET A 54 -13.59 -1.45 -2.93
C MET A 54 -12.25 -0.98 -2.33
N GLN A 55 -11.56 -0.05 -3.01
CA GLN A 55 -10.28 0.50 -2.56
C GLN A 55 -10.49 1.61 -1.53
N SER A 56 -11.40 2.54 -1.80
CA SER A 56 -11.60 3.76 -1.01
C SER A 56 -12.56 3.58 0.17
N ASP A 57 -13.55 2.69 0.04
CA ASP A 57 -14.55 2.40 1.05
C ASP A 57 -14.40 0.96 1.55
N VAL A 58 -13.67 0.80 2.65
CA VAL A 58 -13.47 -0.49 3.31
C VAL A 58 -14.79 -1.07 3.84
N THR A 59 -15.79 -0.22 4.08
CA THR A 59 -17.10 -0.63 4.61
C THR A 59 -18.05 -1.13 3.55
N TRP A 60 -17.82 -0.84 2.26
CA TRP A 60 -18.67 -1.31 1.18
C TRP A 60 -18.69 -2.84 1.12
N GLN A 61 -19.87 -3.43 1.39
CA GLN A 61 -20.10 -4.88 1.38
C GLN A 61 -20.70 -5.37 0.06
N GLY A 62 -20.66 -4.54 -0.98
CA GLY A 62 -21.08 -4.94 -2.34
C GLY A 62 -22.51 -4.56 -2.71
N ASP A 63 -23.15 -3.75 -1.86
CA ASP A 63 -24.46 -3.16 -2.14
C ASP A 63 -24.47 -2.44 -3.49
N GLU A 64 -25.60 -2.53 -4.19
CA GLU A 64 -25.77 -1.98 -5.53
C GLU A 64 -25.60 -0.46 -5.57
N ARG A 65 -24.83 0.03 -6.54
CA ARG A 65 -24.65 1.45 -6.83
C ARG A 65 -24.99 1.74 -8.28
N SER A 66 -25.79 2.78 -8.51
CA SER A 66 -26.06 3.29 -9.85
C SER A 66 -25.21 4.52 -10.14
N ILE A 67 -24.60 4.53 -11.31
CA ILE A 67 -23.74 5.61 -11.82
C ILE A 67 -24.35 6.08 -13.12
N THR A 68 -24.39 7.40 -13.32
CA THR A 68 -24.81 8.01 -14.59
C THR A 68 -23.63 8.75 -15.19
N PHE A 69 -23.30 8.44 -16.44
CA PHE A 69 -22.22 9.08 -17.18
C PHE A 69 -22.70 10.34 -17.90
N SER A 70 -21.77 11.16 -18.39
CA SER A 70 -22.07 12.43 -19.08
C SER A 70 -22.89 12.27 -20.37
N ASN A 71 -22.87 11.08 -20.96
CA ASN A 71 -23.66 10.71 -22.14
C ASN A 71 -25.04 10.11 -21.79
N ASN A 72 -25.50 10.24 -20.54
CA ASN A 72 -26.72 9.65 -19.98
C ASN A 72 -26.78 8.12 -19.99
N ALA A 73 -25.72 7.42 -20.42
CA ALA A 73 -25.60 6.00 -20.16
C ALA A 73 -25.50 5.76 -18.65
N ARG A 74 -25.94 4.60 -18.19
CA ARG A 74 -25.95 4.26 -16.77
C ARG A 74 -25.20 2.96 -16.55
N ALA A 75 -24.61 2.81 -15.38
CA ALA A 75 -24.10 1.53 -14.92
C ALA A 75 -24.71 1.21 -13.57
N ILE A 76 -24.96 -0.06 -13.34
CA ILE A 76 -25.34 -0.64 -12.05
C ILE A 76 -24.20 -1.55 -11.65
N VAL A 77 -23.54 -1.25 -10.53
CA VAL A 77 -22.40 -2.02 -10.04
C VAL A 77 -22.71 -2.63 -8.68
N SER A 78 -22.30 -3.87 -8.50
CA SER A 78 -22.40 -4.63 -7.25
C SER A 78 -21.17 -5.49 -7.07
N ALA A 79 -20.95 -6.00 -5.86
CA ALA A 79 -19.86 -6.94 -5.60
C ALA A 79 -20.31 -8.09 -4.72
N GLN A 80 -19.77 -9.28 -5.00
CA GLN A 80 -19.91 -10.43 -4.11
C GLN A 80 -18.57 -10.72 -3.45
N PHE A 81 -18.49 -10.46 -2.14
CA PHE A 81 -17.30 -10.72 -1.34
C PHE A 81 -17.26 -12.18 -0.91
N ASN A 82 -16.10 -12.78 -1.04
CA ASN A 82 -15.83 -14.14 -0.59
C ASN A 82 -14.57 -14.10 0.30
N PRO A 83 -14.66 -14.61 1.55
CA PRO A 83 -13.50 -14.62 2.44
C PRO A 83 -12.47 -15.63 1.92
N LEU A 84 -11.19 -15.23 1.90
CA LEU A 84 -10.05 -16.12 1.74
C LEU A 84 -9.12 -15.98 2.95
N GLN A 85 -8.79 -17.12 3.53
CA GLN A 85 -7.74 -17.22 4.55
C GLN A 85 -6.48 -17.70 3.86
N ARG A 86 -5.46 -16.83 3.75
CA ARG A 86 -4.14 -17.21 3.24
C ARG A 86 -3.08 -16.77 4.24
N ASN A 87 -2.33 -17.71 4.80
CA ASN A 87 -1.23 -17.43 5.74
C ASN A 87 -1.62 -16.53 6.94
N GLY A 88 -2.87 -16.63 7.43
CA GLY A 88 -3.35 -15.78 8.53
C GLY A 88 -3.76 -14.36 8.14
N LEU A 89 -3.71 -14.01 6.84
CA LEU A 89 -4.24 -12.75 6.33
C LEU A 89 -5.72 -12.93 5.95
N ASN A 90 -6.59 -12.09 6.54
CA ASN A 90 -7.99 -11.94 6.14
C ASN A 90 -8.06 -11.22 4.79
N THR A 91 -7.80 -11.96 3.70
CA THR A 91 -7.86 -11.39 2.36
C THR A 91 -9.27 -11.59 1.81
N HIS A 92 -9.86 -10.53 1.28
CA HIS A 92 -11.18 -10.61 0.67
C HIS A 92 -10.99 -10.51 -0.83
N TRP A 93 -11.40 -11.55 -1.56
CA TRP A 93 -11.60 -11.41 -2.99
C TRP A 93 -13.07 -11.10 -3.25
N ALA A 94 -13.33 -10.29 -4.24
CA ALA A 94 -14.67 -9.92 -4.65
C ALA A 94 -14.84 -10.20 -6.14
N SER A 95 -16.01 -10.69 -6.52
CA SER A 95 -16.47 -10.63 -7.91
C SER A 95 -17.24 -9.32 -8.06
N ILE A 96 -16.68 -8.37 -8.79
CA ILE A 96 -17.37 -7.11 -9.11
C ILE A 96 -18.11 -7.32 -10.41
N GLU A 97 -19.41 -7.02 -10.40
CA GLU A 97 -20.30 -7.12 -11.55
C GLU A 97 -20.82 -5.73 -11.90
N SER A 98 -20.90 -5.45 -13.19
CA SER A 98 -21.38 -4.17 -13.70
C SER A 98 -22.28 -4.38 -14.91
N ALA A 99 -23.50 -3.86 -14.81
CA ALA A 99 -24.48 -3.82 -15.88
C ALA A 99 -24.58 -2.40 -16.44
N GLY A 100 -24.05 -2.20 -17.65
CA GLY A 100 -24.18 -0.96 -18.42
C GLY A 100 -25.47 -0.91 -19.21
N LEU A 101 -26.10 0.25 -19.24
CA LEU A 101 -27.35 0.55 -19.93
C LEU A 101 -27.12 1.72 -20.89
N SER A 102 -27.57 1.59 -22.14
CA SER A 102 -27.58 2.72 -23.08
C SER A 102 -28.49 3.86 -22.58
N ALA A 103 -28.31 5.06 -23.12
CA ALA A 103 -29.06 6.24 -22.68
C ALA A 103 -30.59 6.10 -22.85
N ASP A 104 -31.03 5.30 -23.82
CA ASP A 104 -32.44 4.96 -24.08
C ASP A 104 -32.92 3.71 -23.32
N GLY A 105 -32.04 3.03 -22.58
CA GLY A 105 -32.33 1.82 -21.82
C GLY A 105 -32.62 0.57 -22.65
N GLN A 106 -32.41 0.62 -23.98
CA GLN A 106 -32.74 -0.51 -24.87
C GLN A 106 -31.61 -1.52 -25.02
N SER A 107 -30.35 -1.11 -24.79
CA SER A 107 -29.20 -1.99 -24.78
C SER A 107 -28.67 -2.13 -23.36
N GLN A 108 -28.43 -3.37 -22.98
CA GLN A 108 -27.75 -3.74 -21.75
C GLN A 108 -26.53 -4.57 -22.10
N HIS A 109 -25.43 -4.32 -21.41
CA HIS A 109 -24.20 -5.09 -21.51
C HIS A 109 -23.62 -5.27 -20.12
N GLN A 110 -22.96 -6.38 -19.89
CA GLN A 110 -22.81 -6.86 -18.55
C GLN A 110 -21.43 -7.52 -18.45
N VAL A 111 -20.63 -7.08 -17.48
CA VAL A 111 -19.23 -7.49 -17.32
C VAL A 111 -18.94 -7.83 -15.87
N SER A 112 -18.03 -8.77 -15.64
CA SER A 112 -17.59 -9.14 -14.30
C SER A 112 -16.08 -9.33 -14.24
N GLU A 113 -15.46 -8.98 -13.12
CA GLU A 113 -14.04 -9.22 -12.87
C GLU A 113 -13.79 -9.57 -11.40
N GLN A 114 -12.91 -10.53 -11.14
CA GLN A 114 -12.49 -10.85 -9.78
C GLN A 114 -11.30 -10.00 -9.37
N VAL A 115 -11.37 -9.48 -8.16
CA VAL A 115 -10.36 -8.61 -7.58
C VAL A 115 -9.99 -9.07 -6.17
N LEU A 116 -8.76 -8.80 -5.78
CA LEU A 116 -8.22 -9.07 -4.46
C LEU A 116 -7.86 -7.74 -3.80
N ARG A 117 -8.37 -7.49 -2.58
CA ARG A 117 -7.88 -6.39 -1.73
C ARG A 117 -6.80 -6.94 -0.80
N TYR A 118 -5.61 -6.36 -0.86
CA TYR A 118 -4.47 -6.76 -0.04
C TYR A 118 -3.75 -5.54 0.53
N PRO A 119 -3.08 -5.67 1.69
CA PRO A 119 -2.36 -4.57 2.31
C PRO A 119 -1.05 -4.29 1.57
N PHE A 120 -0.67 -3.02 1.48
CA PHE A 120 0.59 -2.56 0.91
C PHE A 120 1.79 -3.10 1.73
N LEU A 121 1.70 -3.00 3.06
CA LEU A 121 2.58 -3.73 3.97
C LEU A 121 2.09 -5.17 4.07
N HIS A 122 2.77 -6.12 3.44
CA HIS A 122 2.37 -7.53 3.46
C HIS A 122 2.41 -8.14 4.86
N ILE A 123 3.47 -7.84 5.62
CA ILE A 123 3.69 -8.36 6.97
C ILE A 123 4.00 -7.23 7.94
N ILE A 124 3.32 -7.23 9.09
CA ILE A 124 3.65 -6.34 10.21
C ILE A 124 5.01 -6.76 10.79
N PRO A 125 6.00 -5.85 10.87
CA PRO A 125 7.28 -6.14 11.51
C PRO A 125 7.08 -6.73 12.91
N PRO A 126 7.63 -7.93 13.21
CA PRO A 126 7.43 -8.58 14.49
C PRO A 126 8.27 -7.95 15.62
N VAL A 127 9.28 -7.13 15.30
CA VAL A 127 10.24 -6.60 16.27
C VAL A 127 10.50 -5.11 16.00
N PRO A 128 11.01 -4.33 16.98
CA PRO A 128 11.31 -2.92 16.77
C PRO A 128 12.47 -2.68 15.80
N LEU A 129 13.43 -3.61 15.68
CA LEU A 129 14.54 -3.50 14.73
C LEU A 129 14.71 -4.78 13.89
N ILE A 130 14.51 -4.65 12.59
CA ILE A 130 14.85 -5.68 11.58
C ILE A 130 16.07 -5.18 10.82
N SER A 131 17.12 -5.99 10.70
CA SER A 131 18.32 -5.61 9.94
C SER A 131 18.72 -6.69 8.94
N ALA A 132 18.73 -6.35 7.67
CA ALA A 132 19.29 -7.17 6.58
C ALA A 132 20.77 -6.84 6.31
N VAL A 133 21.29 -5.82 6.98
CA VAL A 133 22.69 -5.38 6.95
C VAL A 133 23.35 -5.60 8.31
N ASP A 134 24.68 -5.57 8.35
CA ASP A 134 25.42 -5.63 9.60
C ASP A 134 25.04 -4.43 10.47
N ILE A 135 24.73 -4.70 11.74
CA ILE A 135 24.56 -3.65 12.75
C ILE A 135 25.95 -3.31 13.26
N PRO A 136 26.47 -2.09 13.02
CA PRO A 136 27.81 -1.72 13.48
C PRO A 136 27.94 -1.78 15.00
N THR A 137 29.10 -2.19 15.50
CA THR A 137 29.34 -2.39 16.93
C THR A 137 29.38 -1.08 17.72
N ASP A 138 29.56 0.06 17.05
CA ASP A 138 29.56 1.42 17.59
C ASP A 138 28.21 2.15 17.40
N LEU A 139 27.20 1.49 16.83
CA LEU A 139 25.87 2.07 16.70
C LEU A 139 25.19 2.14 18.08
N HIS A 140 24.88 3.35 18.53
CA HIS A 140 24.15 3.55 19.77
C HIS A 140 22.62 3.39 19.57
N PHE A 141 21.99 2.50 20.33
CA PHE A 141 20.55 2.31 20.29
C PHE A 141 19.89 2.02 21.65
N VAL A 142 18.63 2.41 21.78
CA VAL A 142 17.74 1.96 22.86
C VAL A 142 16.48 1.36 22.24
N LEU A 143 16.18 0.09 22.53
CA LEU A 143 15.03 -0.61 21.94
C LEU A 143 14.06 -1.11 23.02
N GLY A 144 12.80 -0.73 22.88
CA GLY A 144 11.68 -1.32 23.62
C GLY A 144 11.15 -2.54 22.88
N ALA A 145 11.41 -3.74 23.41
CA ALA A 145 11.13 -5.03 22.77
C ALA A 145 9.64 -5.24 22.49
N ASN A 146 9.30 -5.99 21.44
CA ASN A 146 7.97 -6.57 21.34
C ASN A 146 7.85 -7.70 22.37
N PRO A 147 6.96 -7.62 23.37
CA PRO A 147 6.86 -8.62 24.44
C PRO A 147 6.39 -9.99 23.98
N ASN A 148 5.84 -10.12 22.77
CA ASN A 148 5.20 -11.35 22.28
C ASN A 148 5.77 -11.86 20.94
N ALA A 149 6.91 -11.32 20.49
CA ALA A 149 7.46 -11.65 19.18
C ALA A 149 7.94 -13.11 19.06
N GLY A 150 8.52 -13.67 20.12
CA GLY A 150 8.94 -15.08 20.16
C GLY A 150 7.82 -16.03 20.61
N GLY A 151 6.58 -15.55 20.69
CA GLY A 151 5.47 -16.21 21.38
C GLY A 151 5.02 -15.43 22.62
N ASN A 152 3.90 -15.84 23.23
CA ASN A 152 3.30 -15.12 24.35
C ASN A 152 4.29 -14.96 25.52
N GLY A 153 4.63 -13.72 25.86
CA GLY A 153 5.57 -13.37 26.92
C GLY A 153 7.06 -13.57 26.58
N VAL A 154 7.41 -13.82 25.31
CA VAL A 154 8.79 -13.96 24.85
C VAL A 154 9.20 -12.69 24.11
N PRO A 155 9.93 -11.76 24.77
CA PRO A 155 10.30 -10.50 24.16
C PRO A 155 11.37 -10.68 23.06
N VAL A 156 11.22 -9.97 21.95
CA VAL A 156 12.27 -9.86 20.92
C VAL A 156 12.42 -8.40 20.50
N SER A 157 13.67 -7.95 20.45
CA SER A 157 14.08 -6.58 20.13
C SER A 157 14.75 -6.48 18.76
N ILE A 158 15.54 -7.49 18.38
CA ILE A 158 16.32 -7.47 17.14
C ILE A 158 16.08 -8.77 16.38
N TRP A 159 15.91 -8.66 15.07
CA TRP A 159 15.85 -9.80 14.15
C TRP A 159 16.74 -9.57 12.93
N THR A 160 17.70 -10.46 12.71
CA THR A 160 18.70 -10.36 11.64
C THR A 160 19.27 -11.74 11.27
N ASP A 161 19.75 -11.87 10.03
CA ASP A 161 20.58 -13.00 9.58
C ASP A 161 22.07 -12.79 9.86
N LYS A 162 22.47 -11.61 10.37
CA LYS A 162 23.86 -11.26 10.66
C LYS A 162 24.26 -11.65 12.08
N THR A 163 25.56 -11.76 12.29
CA THR A 163 26.16 -11.97 13.61
C THR A 163 26.18 -10.66 14.39
N LEU A 164 25.69 -10.67 15.62
CA LEU A 164 25.85 -9.58 16.58
C LEU A 164 26.99 -9.96 17.54
N SER A 165 28.21 -9.61 17.18
CA SER A 165 29.40 -9.97 17.97
C SER A 165 29.58 -9.08 19.21
N ALA A 166 29.14 -7.83 19.14
CA ALA A 166 29.03 -6.89 20.25
C ALA A 166 28.11 -5.73 19.85
N ILE A 167 27.56 -5.01 20.82
CA ILE A 167 26.81 -3.76 20.61
C ILE A 167 27.49 -2.63 21.39
N ASP A 168 27.21 -1.38 21.04
CA ASP A 168 27.85 -0.21 21.67
C ASP A 168 27.66 -0.22 23.20
N VAL A 169 28.60 0.36 23.93
CA VAL A 169 28.59 0.41 25.41
C VAL A 169 27.34 1.09 25.98
N ASN A 170 26.71 1.96 25.22
CA ASN A 170 25.46 2.61 25.60
C ASN A 170 24.24 1.93 24.99
N SER A 171 24.41 0.96 24.08
CA SER A 171 23.31 0.24 23.45
C SER A 171 22.65 -0.75 24.39
N ARG A 172 21.31 -0.73 24.39
CA ARG A 172 20.52 -1.54 25.30
C ARG A 172 19.14 -1.88 24.76
N THR A 173 18.60 -3.01 25.20
CA THR A 173 17.22 -3.40 24.95
C THR A 173 16.49 -3.65 26.26
N CYS A 174 15.17 -3.52 26.29
CA CYS A 174 14.38 -3.58 27.52
C CYS A 174 12.90 -3.86 27.22
N ALA A 175 12.12 -4.13 28.28
CA ALA A 175 10.66 -4.18 28.18
C ALA A 175 10.06 -2.81 27.84
N LEU A 176 8.89 -2.79 27.21
CA LEU A 176 8.19 -1.54 26.86
C LEU A 176 7.93 -0.62 28.05
N GLN A 177 7.51 -1.16 29.20
CA GLN A 177 7.29 -0.34 30.40
C GLN A 177 8.60 0.29 30.90
N VAL A 178 9.70 -0.47 30.88
CA VAL A 178 11.02 0.03 31.29
C VAL A 178 11.52 1.11 30.33
N PHE A 179 11.21 0.97 29.03
CA PHE A 179 11.46 1.99 28.02
C PHE A 179 10.69 3.28 28.32
N ASP A 180 9.38 3.17 28.58
CA ASP A 180 8.50 4.32 28.87
C ASP A 180 8.91 5.07 30.14
N GLU A 181 9.43 4.35 31.14
CA GLU A 181 9.95 4.93 32.38
C GLU A 181 11.39 5.48 32.24
N ASN A 182 12.00 5.40 31.05
CA ASN A 182 13.40 5.76 30.79
C ASN A 182 14.40 5.02 31.71
N ARG A 183 14.12 3.74 31.98
CA ARG A 183 14.86 2.89 32.92
C ARG A 183 15.64 1.76 32.26
N CYS A 184 15.77 1.76 30.93
CA CYS A 184 16.50 0.69 30.22
C CYS A 184 17.97 0.58 30.60
N ALA A 185 18.54 1.60 31.24
CA ALA A 185 19.87 1.56 31.84
C ALA A 185 20.00 0.60 33.04
N PHE A 186 18.89 0.22 33.66
CA PHE A 186 18.87 -0.57 34.90
C PHE A 186 18.28 -1.96 34.68
N ASP A 187 17.22 -2.06 33.87
CA ASP A 187 16.45 -3.29 33.65
C ASP A 187 16.53 -3.71 32.17
N MET A 188 17.75 -4.00 31.71
CA MET A 188 18.05 -4.36 30.31
C MET A 188 17.95 -5.86 30.04
N TYR A 189 17.46 -6.24 28.86
CA TYR A 189 17.54 -7.61 28.34
C TYR A 189 18.91 -7.88 27.70
N SER A 190 19.35 -6.97 26.83
CA SER A 190 20.65 -7.03 26.15
C SER A 190 21.45 -5.74 26.35
N ASN A 191 22.78 -5.87 26.43
CA ASN A 191 23.76 -4.79 26.48
C ASN A 191 25.08 -5.22 25.81
N ASN A 192 26.10 -4.37 25.86
CA ASN A 192 27.42 -4.63 25.26
C ASN A 192 28.19 -5.82 25.84
N ALA A 193 27.89 -6.22 27.08
CA ALA A 193 28.56 -7.31 27.78
C ALA A 193 27.80 -8.64 27.68
N ASN A 194 26.48 -8.58 27.48
CA ASN A 194 25.61 -9.74 27.43
C ASN A 194 24.44 -9.48 26.46
N LEU A 195 24.40 -10.26 25.38
CA LEU A 195 23.24 -10.32 24.50
C LEU A 195 22.26 -11.34 25.07
N GLY A 196 21.08 -10.87 25.42
CA GLY A 196 19.97 -11.66 25.90
C GLY A 196 19.29 -12.46 24.80
N ILE A 197 18.32 -13.28 25.21
CA ILE A 197 17.51 -14.10 24.29
C ILE A 197 16.54 -13.27 23.42
N ASP A 198 16.46 -11.96 23.65
CA ASP A 198 15.63 -11.03 22.89
C ASP A 198 16.28 -10.58 21.57
N THR A 199 17.49 -11.03 21.26
CA THR A 199 18.16 -10.78 19.98
C THR A 199 18.22 -12.06 19.15
N LEU A 200 17.49 -12.08 18.03
CA LEU A 200 17.54 -13.17 17.05
C LEU A 200 18.59 -12.83 15.99
N GLN A 201 19.81 -13.29 16.21
CA GLN A 201 20.96 -13.17 15.29
C GLN A 201 21.21 -14.48 14.54
N GLU A 202 21.82 -14.41 13.35
CA GLU A 202 22.05 -15.58 12.47
C GLU A 202 20.80 -16.48 12.34
N HIS A 203 19.62 -15.87 12.40
CA HIS A 203 18.39 -16.62 12.63
C HIS A 203 17.92 -17.28 11.33
N GLU A 204 17.80 -18.61 11.31
CA GLU A 204 17.40 -19.38 10.10
C GLU A 204 16.06 -18.95 9.50
N GLY A 205 15.15 -18.42 10.32
CA GLY A 205 13.86 -17.90 9.88
C GLY A 205 13.91 -16.49 9.26
N PHE A 206 15.05 -15.79 9.29
CA PHE A 206 15.18 -14.47 8.69
C PHE A 206 15.06 -14.57 7.16
N PRO A 207 14.26 -13.69 6.51
CA PRO A 207 14.05 -13.78 5.07
C PRO A 207 15.33 -13.43 4.29
N THR A 208 15.60 -14.17 3.21
CA THR A 208 16.72 -13.85 2.30
C THR A 208 16.58 -12.46 1.67
N ASP A 209 15.35 -12.04 1.39
CA ASP A 209 15.01 -10.71 0.92
C ASP A 209 13.98 -10.09 1.87
N ALA A 210 14.44 -9.19 2.74
CA ALA A 210 13.59 -8.52 3.71
C ALA A 210 12.58 -7.55 3.05
N LEU A 211 12.88 -7.02 1.85
CA LEU A 211 11.94 -6.18 1.12
C LEU A 211 10.80 -7.03 0.55
N GLU A 212 11.14 -8.19 -0.04
CA GLU A 212 10.16 -9.14 -0.55
C GLU A 212 9.27 -9.66 0.59
N TYR A 213 9.86 -9.98 1.74
CA TYR A 213 9.11 -10.41 2.92
C TYR A 213 8.10 -9.35 3.40
N LEU A 214 8.49 -8.08 3.45
CA LEU A 214 7.63 -7.00 3.97
C LEU A 214 6.60 -6.50 2.96
N PHE A 215 6.92 -6.49 1.66
CA PHE A 215 6.12 -5.82 0.63
C PHE A 215 5.68 -6.71 -0.52
N ASN A 216 6.16 -7.96 -0.58
CA ASN A 216 6.03 -8.82 -1.75
C ASN A 216 6.63 -8.15 -3.02
N ILE A 217 7.70 -7.36 -2.82
CA ILE A 217 8.47 -6.68 -3.86
C ILE A 217 9.95 -7.06 -3.66
N PRO A 218 10.58 -7.77 -4.61
CA PRO A 218 12.00 -8.08 -4.55
C PRO A 218 12.88 -6.82 -4.45
N ALA A 219 13.99 -6.89 -3.72
CA ALA A 219 14.92 -5.78 -3.53
C ALA A 219 15.41 -5.12 -4.85
N PRO A 220 15.72 -5.87 -5.93
CA PRO A 220 16.06 -5.26 -7.23
C PRO A 220 14.93 -4.41 -7.83
N ASP A 221 13.69 -4.70 -7.46
CA ASP A 221 12.47 -4.06 -7.97
C ASP A 221 11.96 -2.94 -7.03
N TRP A 222 12.82 -2.37 -6.19
CA TRP A 222 12.48 -1.26 -5.28
C TRP A 222 11.78 -0.08 -5.97
N HIS A 223 11.99 0.11 -7.27
CA HIS A 223 11.33 1.15 -8.06
C HIS A 223 9.81 0.97 -8.10
N ILE A 224 9.30 -0.26 -7.97
CA ILE A 224 7.87 -0.56 -7.82
C ILE A 224 7.36 0.03 -6.50
N LEU A 225 8.10 -0.18 -5.40
CA LEU A 225 7.78 0.42 -4.10
C LEU A 225 7.73 1.95 -4.22
N LYS A 226 8.70 2.55 -4.93
CA LYS A 226 8.73 4.00 -5.17
C LYS A 226 7.54 4.48 -5.99
N SER A 227 7.06 3.74 -6.98
CA SER A 227 5.90 4.16 -7.79
C SER A 227 4.56 4.10 -7.05
N GLU A 228 4.49 3.34 -5.97
CA GLU A 228 3.27 3.10 -5.19
C GLU A 228 3.13 4.03 -3.97
N VAL A 229 4.11 4.91 -3.73
CA VAL A 229 4.06 5.87 -2.62
C VAL A 229 3.09 7.01 -2.90
N SER A 230 2.55 7.59 -1.83
CA SER A 230 1.64 8.72 -1.92
C SER A 230 2.37 10.05 -2.14
N LEU A 231 3.61 10.17 -1.67
CA LEU A 231 4.45 11.37 -1.82
C LEU A 231 5.92 11.01 -1.98
N ILE A 232 6.60 11.73 -2.86
CA ILE A 232 8.07 11.78 -2.92
C ILE A 232 8.51 13.14 -2.35
N ALA A 233 9.10 13.12 -1.17
CA ALA A 233 9.53 14.29 -0.42
C ALA A 233 11.05 14.49 -0.49
N THR A 234 11.50 15.74 -0.39
CA THR A 234 12.92 16.09 -0.28
C THR A 234 13.39 16.25 1.16
N ASN A 235 12.47 16.46 2.10
CA ASN A 235 12.74 16.61 3.53
C ASN A 235 11.53 16.11 4.36
N CYS A 236 11.62 16.28 5.68
CA CYS A 236 10.57 15.88 6.63
C CYS A 236 9.92 17.04 7.38
N GLU A 237 9.96 18.23 6.80
CA GLU A 237 9.35 19.41 7.41
C GLU A 237 7.81 19.30 7.44
N PRO A 238 7.12 19.92 8.41
CA PRO A 238 5.67 19.78 8.59
C PRO A 238 4.85 20.10 7.34
N LEU A 239 5.25 21.13 6.58
CA LEU A 239 4.57 21.56 5.35
C LEU A 239 4.74 20.57 4.20
N THR A 240 5.77 19.72 4.24
CA THR A 240 6.08 18.76 3.18
C THR A 240 5.26 17.47 3.34
N ILE A 241 4.95 17.06 4.57
CA ILE A 241 4.44 15.71 4.89
C ILE A 241 2.93 15.70 5.27
N VAL A 242 2.18 16.76 4.95
CA VAL A 242 0.77 16.90 5.36
C VAL A 242 -0.12 15.81 4.74
N ASP A 243 -0.99 15.21 5.56
CA ASP A 243 -2.06 14.26 5.20
C ASP A 243 -1.63 13.06 4.34
N THR A 244 -0.35 12.69 4.39
CA THR A 244 0.21 11.62 3.58
C THR A 244 0.72 10.49 4.48
N ARG A 245 0.40 9.25 4.12
CA ARG A 245 0.79 8.08 4.93
C ARG A 245 1.91 7.22 4.35
N ILE A 246 2.14 7.18 3.03
CA ILE A 246 3.28 6.45 2.43
C ILE A 246 4.21 7.47 1.78
N ILE A 247 5.37 7.71 2.39
CA ILE A 247 6.26 8.81 2.04
C ILE A 247 7.63 8.25 1.66
N TRP A 248 8.08 8.59 0.46
CA TRP A 248 9.44 8.33 0.00
C TRP A 248 10.28 9.59 0.16
N VAL A 249 11.35 9.54 0.93
CA VAL A 249 12.28 10.67 1.12
C VAL A 249 13.57 10.40 0.38
N GLN A 250 13.99 11.38 -0.44
CA GLN A 250 15.21 11.30 -1.26
C GLN A 250 16.26 12.38 -0.89
N GLY A 251 15.98 13.24 0.09
CA GLY A 251 16.92 14.21 0.65
C GLY A 251 17.04 14.04 2.16
N GLU A 252 17.67 14.97 2.88
CA GLU A 252 17.79 14.85 4.34
C GLU A 252 16.42 14.97 5.04
N CYS A 253 15.97 13.91 5.71
CA CYS A 253 14.76 13.90 6.52
C CYS A 253 15.03 14.56 7.87
N ARG A 254 14.91 15.88 7.92
CA ARG A 254 15.06 16.66 9.16
C ARG A 254 13.71 17.05 9.74
N LEU A 255 13.48 16.67 10.98
CA LEU A 255 12.33 17.10 11.78
C LEU A 255 12.67 18.39 12.56
N GLU A 256 11.63 19.12 12.95
CA GLU A 256 11.70 20.21 13.92
C GLU A 256 11.61 19.68 15.37
N ILE A 257 12.03 20.50 16.34
CA ILE A 257 11.92 20.17 17.77
C ILE A 257 10.45 19.96 18.13
N GLY A 258 10.13 18.84 18.78
CA GLY A 258 8.76 18.48 19.14
C GLY A 258 7.86 18.12 17.95
N GLN A 259 8.40 18.04 16.73
CA GLN A 259 7.60 17.65 15.56
C GLN A 259 7.15 16.20 15.69
N GLN A 260 5.86 15.98 15.41
CA GLN A 260 5.28 14.66 15.32
C GLN A 260 4.94 14.33 13.86
N ILE A 261 5.42 13.20 13.35
CA ILE A 261 5.02 12.63 12.06
C ILE A 261 4.12 11.41 12.31
N GLY A 262 2.90 11.46 11.79
CA GLY A 262 1.89 10.45 12.02
C GLY A 262 1.29 10.50 13.44
N SER A 263 0.39 9.57 13.73
CA SER A 263 -0.17 9.38 15.07
C SER A 263 -0.47 7.90 15.29
N ILE A 264 -1.00 7.55 16.47
CA ILE A 264 -1.47 6.18 16.74
C ILE A 264 -2.59 5.78 15.77
N ASP A 265 -3.52 6.70 15.48
CA ASP A 265 -4.68 6.45 14.62
C ASP A 265 -4.35 6.58 13.12
N THR A 266 -3.40 7.46 12.79
CA THR A 266 -2.97 7.74 11.41
C THR A 266 -1.45 7.59 11.28
N PRO A 267 -0.92 6.36 11.44
CA PRO A 267 0.51 6.12 11.37
C PRO A 267 1.02 6.21 9.94
N VAL A 268 2.32 6.45 9.79
CA VAL A 268 2.99 6.63 8.50
C VAL A 268 3.94 5.48 8.18
N MET A 269 4.20 5.29 6.89
CA MET A 269 5.31 4.53 6.38
C MET A 269 6.30 5.50 5.76
N LEU A 270 7.48 5.62 6.36
CA LEU A 270 8.53 6.52 5.94
C LEU A 270 9.68 5.72 5.32
N ILE A 271 9.86 5.86 4.02
CA ILE A 271 10.90 5.18 3.25
C ILE A 271 12.02 6.18 2.99
N LEU A 272 13.16 5.98 3.66
CA LEU A 272 14.34 6.81 3.56
C LEU A 272 15.29 6.16 2.55
N ALA A 273 15.33 6.70 1.35
CA ALA A 273 16.16 6.21 0.26
C ALA A 273 17.40 7.10 0.11
N ASP A 274 18.58 6.55 0.41
CA ASP A 274 19.85 7.29 0.40
C ASP A 274 19.78 8.59 1.22
N SER A 275 19.03 8.56 2.33
CA SER A 275 18.57 9.74 3.07
C SER A 275 18.90 9.64 4.56
N ALA A 276 19.50 10.68 5.13
CA ALA A 276 19.72 10.79 6.57
C ALA A 276 18.42 11.14 7.33
N LEU A 277 18.25 10.60 8.53
CA LEU A 277 17.16 10.93 9.46
C LEU A 277 17.70 11.75 10.63
N LEU A 278 17.11 12.92 10.88
CA LEU A 278 17.47 13.81 11.98
C LEU A 278 16.24 14.14 12.81
N MET A 279 16.24 13.65 14.05
CA MET A 279 15.14 13.79 15.00
C MET A 279 15.63 14.57 16.22
N PRO A 280 15.41 15.89 16.28
CA PRO A 280 15.80 16.70 17.43
C PRO A 280 14.91 16.40 18.66
N GLY A 281 15.19 17.05 19.79
CA GLY A 281 14.50 16.79 21.06
C GLY A 281 12.98 16.77 20.93
N ASP A 282 12.37 15.81 21.62
CA ASP A 282 10.92 15.60 21.74
C ASP A 282 10.20 15.30 20.42
N SER A 283 10.92 15.13 19.31
CA SER A 283 10.33 14.73 18.03
C SER A 283 9.94 13.25 18.04
N GLN A 284 8.84 12.94 17.34
CA GLN A 284 8.26 11.60 17.34
C GLN A 284 7.82 11.18 15.94
N ILE A 285 8.03 9.92 15.61
CA ILE A 285 7.46 9.28 14.43
C ILE A 285 6.57 8.14 14.91
N PHE A 286 5.34 8.07 14.43
CA PHE A 286 4.42 6.95 14.66
C PHE A 286 4.27 6.15 13.37
N GLY A 287 4.91 4.98 13.31
CA GLY A 287 4.80 4.12 12.13
C GLY A 287 5.99 3.22 11.84
N LEU A 288 6.18 2.94 10.57
CA LEU A 288 7.27 2.10 10.05
C LEU A 288 8.29 2.96 9.32
N VAL A 289 9.55 2.93 9.76
CA VAL A 289 10.66 3.58 9.07
C VAL A 289 11.50 2.52 8.37
N ILE A 290 11.75 2.70 7.08
CA ILE A 290 12.54 1.79 6.25
C ILE A 290 13.72 2.55 5.69
N TYR A 291 14.90 2.05 5.95
CA TYR A 291 16.15 2.55 5.44
C TYR A 291 16.59 1.72 4.24
N LEU A 292 16.70 2.31 3.07
CA LEU A 292 17.12 1.61 1.85
C LEU A 292 18.12 2.44 1.05
N SER A 293 18.89 1.74 0.21
CA SER A 293 19.83 2.35 -0.73
C SER A 293 19.35 2.10 -2.15
N THR A 294 19.40 3.12 -3.00
CA THR A 294 19.21 2.93 -4.45
C THR A 294 20.54 2.79 -5.20
N GLN A 295 21.65 2.91 -4.48
CA GLN A 295 23.01 2.84 -5.00
C GLN A 295 23.65 1.48 -4.75
N SER A 296 24.55 1.08 -5.65
CA SER A 296 25.38 -0.13 -5.52
C SER A 296 26.84 0.23 -5.85
N PRO A 297 27.76 0.25 -4.88
CA PRO A 297 27.54 -0.08 -3.47
C PRO A 297 26.68 0.98 -2.74
N PRO A 298 26.02 0.60 -1.64
CA PRO A 298 25.25 1.55 -0.83
C PRO A 298 26.17 2.55 -0.15
N THR A 299 25.70 3.79 0.00
CA THR A 299 26.37 4.82 0.79
C THR A 299 25.77 4.84 2.20
N GLU A 300 26.61 4.81 3.23
CA GLU A 300 26.17 4.94 4.62
C GLU A 300 25.51 6.30 4.86
N GLN A 301 24.39 6.27 5.57
CA GLN A 301 23.66 7.47 5.96
C GLN A 301 23.38 7.42 7.46
N ARG A 302 23.24 8.59 8.08
CA ARG A 302 23.08 8.70 9.54
C ARG A 302 21.62 8.69 9.96
N ILE A 303 21.36 8.11 11.13
CA ILE A 303 20.10 8.22 11.86
C ILE A 303 20.43 8.86 13.21
N ALA A 304 20.23 10.17 13.35
CA ALA A 304 20.55 10.90 14.58
C ALA A 304 19.27 11.32 15.31
N MET A 305 18.98 10.62 16.41
CA MET A 305 17.87 10.91 17.31
C MET A 305 18.41 11.49 18.62
N ALA A 306 17.85 12.63 19.04
CA ALA A 306 18.12 13.19 20.37
C ALA A 306 17.60 12.24 21.46
N ALA A 307 18.11 12.37 22.70
CA ALA A 307 17.77 11.46 23.79
C ALA A 307 16.27 11.38 24.14
N SER A 308 15.49 12.44 23.88
CA SER A 308 14.03 12.45 24.07
C SER A 308 13.22 12.23 22.78
N ALA A 309 13.90 12.05 21.64
CA ALA A 309 13.27 11.73 20.38
C ALA A 309 13.07 10.21 20.26
N GLN A 310 11.96 9.78 19.65
CA GLN A 310 11.65 8.35 19.56
C GLN A 310 10.83 7.98 18.34
N LEU A 311 11.06 6.76 17.85
CA LEU A 311 10.21 6.09 16.87
C LEU A 311 9.26 5.14 17.60
N ASN A 312 7.97 5.40 17.51
CA ASN A 312 6.90 4.52 17.99
C ASN A 312 6.45 3.61 16.84
N GLY A 313 6.90 2.37 16.83
CA GLY A 313 6.62 1.40 15.77
C GLY A 313 7.82 0.49 15.50
N ALA A 314 8.33 0.48 14.27
CA ALA A 314 9.48 -0.37 13.91
C ALA A 314 10.41 0.30 12.89
N LEU A 315 11.68 -0.07 12.95
CA LEU A 315 12.75 0.32 12.04
C LEU A 315 13.25 -0.90 11.26
N VAL A 316 13.36 -0.75 9.95
CA VAL A 316 13.90 -1.78 9.04
C VAL A 316 15.13 -1.21 8.37
N LEU A 317 16.29 -1.83 8.59
CA LEU A 317 17.56 -1.46 7.97
C LEU A 317 17.86 -2.41 6.80
N LEU A 318 17.70 -1.90 5.58
CA LEU A 318 18.08 -2.59 4.34
C LEU A 318 19.36 -1.99 3.72
N ALA A 319 19.86 -0.90 4.30
CA ALA A 319 21.11 -0.23 3.92
C ALA A 319 21.93 0.10 5.18
N PRO A 320 23.28 0.10 5.08
CA PRO A 320 24.15 0.37 6.21
C PRO A 320 24.01 1.81 6.70
N VAL A 321 24.27 2.00 7.99
CA VAL A 321 24.19 3.30 8.67
C VAL A 321 25.58 3.76 9.12
N ASP A 322 25.82 5.07 9.08
CA ASP A 322 27.04 5.65 9.65
C ASP A 322 26.90 5.66 11.17
N ALA A 323 27.50 4.67 11.83
CA ALA A 323 27.34 4.45 13.26
C ALA A 323 27.95 5.56 14.12
N ALA A 324 29.05 6.16 13.69
CA ALA A 324 29.72 7.25 14.41
C ALA A 324 28.83 8.50 14.52
N LEU A 325 27.89 8.68 13.59
CA LEU A 325 26.95 9.79 13.56
C LEU A 325 25.50 9.38 13.91
N SER A 326 25.29 8.12 14.31
CA SER A 326 23.95 7.58 14.52
C SER A 326 23.66 7.24 15.98
N GLN A 327 22.46 7.62 16.40
CA GLN A 327 21.85 7.25 17.66
C GLN A 327 20.36 7.03 17.41
N LEU A 328 19.82 5.90 17.84
CA LEU A 328 18.40 5.57 17.62
C LEU A 328 17.67 5.11 18.89
N ALA A 329 16.39 5.47 18.98
CA ALA A 329 15.50 5.06 20.07
C ALA A 329 14.19 4.57 19.47
N VAL A 330 13.92 3.27 19.56
CA VAL A 330 12.73 2.65 18.95
C VAL A 330 11.92 1.93 20.01
N ARG A 331 10.68 2.39 20.18
CA ARG A 331 9.68 1.74 21.02
C ARG A 331 8.78 0.90 20.13
N TYR A 332 8.77 -0.43 20.31
CA TYR A 332 7.83 -1.26 19.58
C TYR A 332 6.38 -0.86 19.89
N HIS A 333 5.58 -0.64 18.86
CA HIS A 333 4.18 -0.25 19.01
C HIS A 333 3.28 -1.07 18.08
N TYR A 334 2.75 -2.19 18.59
CA TYR A 334 1.94 -3.12 17.82
C TYR A 334 0.68 -2.48 17.21
N GLU A 335 -0.05 -1.68 18.00
CA GLU A 335 -1.28 -1.02 17.54
C GLU A 335 -1.02 -0.06 16.37
N VAL A 336 0.03 0.77 16.46
CA VAL A 336 0.50 1.65 15.36
C VAL A 336 0.76 0.85 14.08
N LEU A 337 1.50 -0.25 14.15
CA LEU A 337 1.80 -1.05 12.97
C LEU A 337 0.56 -1.79 12.42
N THR A 338 -0.37 -2.16 13.30
CA THR A 338 -1.65 -2.77 12.91
C THR A 338 -2.56 -1.76 12.20
N GLN A 339 -2.66 -0.53 12.71
CA GLN A 339 -3.39 0.57 12.05
C GLN A 339 -2.75 0.98 10.71
N LEU A 340 -1.42 0.87 10.61
CA LEU A 340 -0.71 1.03 9.34
C LEU A 340 -1.12 -0.07 8.35
N HIS A 341 -1.15 -1.33 8.78
CA HIS A 341 -1.49 -2.46 7.92
C HIS A 341 -2.97 -2.50 7.48
N GLN A 342 -3.90 -2.03 8.32
CA GLN A 342 -5.35 -2.10 8.08
C GLN A 342 -5.96 -0.85 7.44
N GLY A 343 -5.20 0.26 7.35
CA GLY A 343 -5.67 1.52 6.78
C GLY A 343 -6.19 1.38 5.34
N ALA A 344 -7.24 2.11 4.98
CA ALA A 344 -7.86 2.06 3.65
C ALA A 344 -6.88 2.48 2.53
N ASP A 345 -6.14 3.57 2.75
CA ASP A 345 -5.08 4.08 1.87
C ASP A 345 -3.82 3.17 1.86
N MET A 346 -3.74 2.25 2.82
CA MET A 346 -2.72 1.21 2.91
C MET A 346 -3.19 -0.10 2.26
N GLN A 347 -4.38 -0.14 1.66
CA GLN A 347 -4.82 -1.27 0.84
C GLN A 347 -4.54 -1.02 -0.64
N ARG A 348 -4.34 -2.10 -1.38
CA ARG A 348 -4.21 -2.16 -2.84
C ARG A 348 -5.21 -3.15 -3.41
N ILE A 349 -5.54 -2.96 -4.68
CA ILE A 349 -6.39 -3.88 -5.44
C ILE A 349 -5.57 -4.54 -6.53
N GLY A 350 -5.61 -5.87 -6.54
CA GLY A 350 -5.07 -6.70 -7.61
C GLY A 350 -6.20 -7.31 -8.42
N LYS A 351 -6.11 -7.24 -9.75
CA LYS A 351 -6.99 -7.98 -10.65
C LYS A 351 -6.55 -9.45 -10.70
N VAL A 352 -7.50 -10.38 -10.67
CA VAL A 352 -7.21 -11.80 -10.85
C VAL A 352 -7.13 -12.08 -12.35
N SER A 353 -5.95 -12.41 -12.85
CA SER A 353 -5.75 -12.68 -14.28
C SER A 353 -6.67 -13.80 -14.78
N GLY A 354 -7.31 -13.59 -15.93
CA GLY A 354 -8.24 -14.55 -16.54
C GLY A 354 -9.62 -14.62 -15.89
N SER A 355 -9.90 -13.79 -14.88
CA SER A 355 -11.21 -13.73 -14.23
C SER A 355 -12.25 -12.86 -14.95
N TRP A 356 -11.80 -12.03 -15.90
CA TRP A 356 -12.67 -11.13 -16.65
C TRP A 356 -13.67 -11.93 -17.51
N ARG A 357 -14.95 -11.57 -17.44
CA ARG A 357 -16.02 -12.16 -18.23
C ARG A 357 -16.96 -11.08 -18.75
N ASP A 358 -17.47 -11.33 -19.94
CA ASP A 358 -18.49 -10.56 -20.65
C ASP A 358 -19.54 -11.56 -21.14
N PHE A 359 -20.81 -11.17 -21.09
CA PHE A 359 -21.95 -12.07 -21.17
C PHE A 359 -23.16 -11.52 -21.92
#